data_AF-A0A2A9P2D7-F1
#
_entry.id   AF-A0A2A9P2D7-F1
#
_cell.length_a   1.000
_cell.length_b   1.000
_cell.length_c   1.000
_cell.angle_alpha   90.00
_cell.angle_beta   90.00
_cell.angle_gamma   90.00
#
_symmetry.space_group_name_H-M   'P 1'
#
loop_
_entity.id
_entity.type
_entity.pdbx_description
1 polymer ?
#
loop_
_entity_poly.entity_id
_entity_poly.type
_entity_poly.pdbx_seq_one_letter_code
_entity_poly.pdbx_strand_id
1 'polypeptide(L)'
;MTEYARHRLPVVYRDESMAESHFRTRRNATLFDVSHMVQHCIEGPEATSFLERVTPTSWRTAPAMQWKLTTLLWPTGGIVDDAVVTKLADNEYHVVSNGACLDKVMKYMYKELAAFPRGSVRWEILPNRALIAVQGPDSRQLIRDVLSPDSSVLDLDKFYFGSAAWVKLKRSGGRPTPYDILLSRGGYTGEDGFELSFAYGRDQKFGVGYGVAAGVVDAMFESDPLALFKPAGLAARDSLRLEAGMCLYGQDINDETTPVEASLSWVISPERRVTGGFNGAEIIIPQLTPQSKGGKGVERRRVGLLVPSRAGCRARRCSGILPWAMSNTGCTRLAPSCRLM
;
A
#
# COMPACT_ATOMS: atom_id res chain seq x y z
N MET A 1 -7.07 -6.45 -20.63
CA MET A 1 -7.54 -6.81 -19.27
C MET A 1 -6.92 -8.13 -18.87
N THR A 2 -6.73 -8.37 -17.57
CA THR A 2 -6.34 -9.67 -16.97
C THR A 2 -7.25 -9.97 -15.79
N GLU A 3 -7.42 -11.24 -15.45
CA GLU A 3 -8.01 -11.63 -14.17
C GLU A 3 -6.95 -11.56 -13.07
N TYR A 4 -7.29 -10.93 -11.94
CA TYR A 4 -6.46 -10.84 -10.76
C TYR A 4 -7.33 -10.58 -9.54
N ALA A 5 -7.13 -11.33 -8.46
CA ALA A 5 -7.86 -11.16 -7.20
C ALA A 5 -9.40 -11.06 -7.36
N ARG A 6 -10.00 -11.94 -8.19
CA ARG A 6 -11.45 -11.96 -8.52
C ARG A 6 -11.96 -10.71 -9.25
N HIS A 7 -11.07 -9.88 -9.80
CA HIS A 7 -11.38 -8.69 -10.58
C HIS A 7 -10.81 -8.80 -11.99
N ARG A 8 -11.36 -8.02 -12.93
CA ARG A 8 -10.77 -7.79 -14.25
C ARG A 8 -10.07 -6.44 -14.23
N LEU A 9 -8.76 -6.46 -14.40
CA LEU A 9 -7.92 -5.26 -14.31
C LEU A 9 -7.24 -4.93 -15.64
N PRO A 10 -7.08 -3.64 -15.98
CA PRO A 10 -6.35 -3.23 -17.17
C PRO A 10 -4.84 -3.45 -16.96
N VAL A 11 -4.22 -4.25 -17.83
CA VAL A 11 -2.76 -4.45 -17.82
C VAL A 11 -2.07 -3.28 -18.52
N VAL A 12 -2.64 -2.88 -19.66
CA VAL A 12 -2.23 -1.76 -20.52
C VAL A 12 -3.51 -1.18 -21.12
N TYR A 13 -3.57 0.13 -21.32
CA TYR A 13 -4.65 0.82 -22.03
C TYR A 13 -4.29 0.94 -23.51
N ARG A 14 -5.26 0.81 -24.42
CA ARG A 14 -4.98 0.67 -25.86
C ARG A 14 -4.15 1.82 -26.45
N ASP A 15 -4.33 3.02 -25.91
CA ASP A 15 -3.77 4.25 -26.48
C ASP A 15 -2.34 4.54 -26.00
N GLU A 16 -1.79 3.74 -25.08
CA GLU A 16 -0.43 3.90 -24.57
C GLU A 16 0.25 2.55 -24.29
N SER A 17 1.52 2.45 -24.65
CA SER A 17 2.39 1.36 -24.21
C SER A 17 2.65 1.45 -22.70
N MET A 18 3.10 0.33 -22.12
CA MET A 18 3.55 0.29 -20.71
C MET A 18 4.59 1.38 -20.40
N ALA A 19 5.55 1.60 -21.31
CA ALA A 19 6.61 2.58 -21.13
C ALA A 19 6.09 4.02 -21.18
N GLU A 20 5.16 4.32 -22.09
CA GLU A 20 4.53 5.64 -22.17
C GLU A 20 3.73 5.95 -20.91
N SER A 21 2.91 5.02 -20.42
CA SER A 21 2.18 5.20 -19.17
C SER A 21 3.11 5.35 -17.98
N HIS A 22 4.22 4.59 -17.92
CA HIS A 22 5.25 4.78 -16.90
C HIS A 22 5.81 6.21 -16.92
N PHE A 23 6.29 6.68 -18.08
CA PHE A 23 6.87 8.02 -18.18
C PHE A 23 5.83 9.11 -17.95
N ARG A 24 4.56 8.87 -18.28
CA ARG A 24 3.47 9.77 -17.93
C ARG A 24 3.28 9.89 -16.43
N THR A 25 3.31 8.78 -15.68
CA THR A 25 3.25 8.84 -14.21
C THR A 25 4.41 9.67 -13.64
N ARG A 26 5.63 9.52 -14.19
CA ARG A 26 6.82 10.27 -13.75
C ARG A 26 6.77 11.77 -14.10
N ARG A 27 6.13 12.14 -15.21
CA ARG A 27 6.16 13.53 -15.74
C ARG A 27 4.91 14.33 -15.42
N ASN A 28 3.77 13.66 -15.22
CA ASN A 28 2.47 14.28 -15.08
C ASN A 28 1.65 13.63 -13.96
N ALA A 29 0.52 13.00 -14.30
CA ALA A 29 -0.27 12.21 -13.39
C ALA A 29 -0.95 11.07 -14.13
N THR A 30 -1.24 9.99 -13.42
CA THR A 30 -1.95 8.83 -13.93
C THR A 30 -2.94 8.29 -12.91
N LEU A 31 -4.03 7.73 -13.40
CA LEU A 31 -5.03 7.04 -12.60
C LEU A 31 -4.78 5.53 -12.61
N PHE A 32 -4.69 4.92 -11.44
CA PHE A 32 -4.70 3.48 -11.26
C PHE A 32 -5.98 3.06 -10.55
N ASP A 33 -6.75 2.17 -11.19
CA ASP A 33 -7.84 1.46 -10.51
C ASP A 33 -7.25 0.35 -9.62
N VAL A 34 -7.31 0.58 -8.33
CA VAL A 34 -6.83 -0.34 -7.30
C VAL A 34 -7.99 -0.91 -6.46
N SER A 35 -9.21 -0.88 -7.00
CA SER A 35 -10.43 -1.35 -6.33
C SER A 35 -10.43 -2.86 -6.04
N HIS A 36 -9.48 -3.61 -6.60
CA HIS A 36 -9.26 -5.02 -6.27
C HIS A 36 -8.63 -5.24 -4.89
N MET A 37 -8.04 -4.20 -4.29
CA MET A 37 -7.52 -4.26 -2.92
C MET A 37 -8.67 -4.43 -1.93
N VAL A 38 -8.42 -5.16 -0.85
CA VAL A 38 -9.45 -5.43 0.16
C VAL A 38 -9.44 -4.30 1.17
N GLN A 39 -10.59 -3.66 1.35
CA GLN A 39 -10.77 -2.61 2.34
C GLN A 39 -11.47 -3.20 3.57
N HIS A 40 -11.00 -2.84 4.77
CA HIS A 40 -11.53 -3.33 6.03
C HIS A 40 -11.75 -2.17 7.00
N CYS A 41 -12.68 -2.37 7.93
CA CYS A 41 -12.81 -1.59 9.16
C CYS A 41 -12.40 -2.45 10.36
N ILE A 42 -11.64 -1.89 11.28
CA ILE A 42 -11.33 -2.48 12.58
C ILE A 42 -11.63 -1.43 13.65
N GLU A 43 -12.55 -1.75 14.56
CA GLU A 43 -12.93 -0.85 15.65
C GLU A 43 -13.28 -1.57 16.94
N GLY A 44 -13.36 -0.83 18.05
CA GLY A 44 -13.73 -1.35 19.36
C GLY A 44 -12.61 -1.22 20.40
N PRO A 45 -12.92 -1.38 21.70
CA PRO A 45 -12.00 -1.02 22.79
C PRO A 45 -10.63 -1.71 22.74
N GLU A 46 -10.53 -2.91 22.16
CA GLU A 46 -9.27 -3.65 22.01
C GLU A 46 -8.69 -3.58 20.59
N ALA A 47 -9.24 -2.77 19.68
CA ALA A 47 -8.80 -2.67 18.29
C ALA A 47 -7.32 -2.29 18.17
N THR A 48 -6.86 -1.35 19.00
CA THR A 48 -5.45 -0.95 19.05
C THR A 48 -4.56 -2.11 19.50
N SER A 49 -4.92 -2.81 20.58
CA SER A 49 -4.19 -3.97 21.09
C SER A 49 -4.13 -5.10 20.07
N PHE A 50 -5.24 -5.34 19.37
CA PHE A 50 -5.34 -6.33 18.31
C PHE A 50 -4.43 -5.99 17.13
N LEU A 51 -4.47 -4.76 16.61
CA LEU A 51 -3.58 -4.32 15.55
C LEU A 51 -2.11 -4.39 15.97
N GLU A 52 -1.80 -3.98 17.21
CA GLU A 52 -0.44 -4.06 17.76
C GLU A 52 0.04 -5.51 17.97
N ARG A 53 -0.87 -6.49 18.12
CA ARG A 53 -0.52 -7.91 18.13
C ARG A 53 -0.17 -8.41 16.73
N VAL A 54 -1.01 -8.10 15.74
CA VAL A 54 -0.89 -8.66 14.39
C VAL A 54 0.10 -7.92 13.49
N THR A 55 0.51 -6.70 13.87
CA THR A 55 1.51 -5.92 13.16
C THR A 55 2.63 -5.42 14.09
N PRO A 56 3.85 -5.18 13.56
CA PRO A 56 4.97 -4.69 14.36
C PRO A 56 4.96 -3.15 14.55
N THR A 57 3.92 -2.48 14.04
CA THR A 57 3.78 -1.02 14.10
C THR A 57 3.06 -0.64 15.39
N SER A 58 3.44 0.50 15.95
CA SER A 58 2.76 1.13 17.08
C SER A 58 1.60 2.00 16.58
N TRP A 59 0.41 1.68 17.08
CA TRP A 59 -0.86 2.34 16.72
C TRP A 59 -1.37 3.20 17.85
N ARG A 60 -1.03 2.87 19.10
CA ARG A 60 -1.36 3.66 20.28
C ARG A 60 -0.76 5.06 20.24
N THR A 61 0.45 5.20 19.69
CA THR A 61 1.16 6.47 19.58
C THR A 61 0.94 7.18 18.24
N ALA A 62 0.27 6.52 17.29
CA ALA A 62 0.00 7.12 15.99
C ALA A 62 -1.05 8.23 16.15
N PRO A 63 -0.85 9.41 15.52
CA PRO A 63 -1.90 10.42 15.46
C PRO A 63 -3.11 9.90 14.67
N ALA A 64 -4.30 10.41 15.00
CA ALA A 64 -5.47 10.21 14.16
C ALA A 64 -5.24 10.83 12.76
N MET A 65 -5.94 10.28 11.78
CA MET A 65 -5.85 10.63 10.36
C MET A 65 -4.43 10.53 9.79
N GLN A 66 -3.67 9.55 10.28
CA GLN A 66 -2.39 9.15 9.72
C GLN A 66 -2.43 7.69 9.29
N TRP A 67 -1.79 7.40 8.17
CA TRP A 67 -1.64 6.07 7.63
C TRP A 67 -0.18 5.64 7.65
N LYS A 68 0.05 4.33 7.81
CA LYS A 68 1.38 3.72 7.70
C LYS A 68 1.29 2.42 6.92
N LEU A 69 2.32 2.14 6.12
CA LEU A 69 2.54 0.79 5.62
C LEU A 69 3.02 -0.09 6.78
N THR A 70 2.47 -1.29 6.87
CA THR A 70 2.83 -2.29 7.86
C THR A 70 2.77 -3.69 7.26
N THR A 71 3.09 -4.70 8.07
CA THR A 71 2.99 -6.11 7.69
C THR A 71 2.16 -6.86 8.72
N LEU A 72 1.24 -7.69 8.25
CA LEU A 72 0.57 -8.70 9.08
C LEU A 72 1.56 -9.86 9.24
N LEU A 73 1.77 -10.33 10.47
CA LEU A 73 2.85 -11.28 10.78
C LEU A 73 2.34 -12.59 11.35
N TRP A 74 2.88 -13.70 10.85
CA TRP A 74 2.74 -14.99 11.50
C TRP A 74 3.54 -15.02 12.81
N PRO A 75 3.18 -15.90 13.77
CA PRO A 75 4.01 -16.16 14.94
C PRO A 75 5.44 -16.63 14.59
N THR A 76 5.65 -17.17 13.38
CA THR A 76 6.97 -17.53 12.84
C THR A 76 7.80 -16.33 12.37
N GLY A 77 7.23 -15.11 12.37
CA GLY A 77 7.87 -13.89 11.89
C GLY A 77 7.77 -13.67 10.38
N GLY A 78 7.19 -14.62 9.63
CA GLY A 78 6.93 -14.46 8.21
C GLY A 78 5.75 -13.54 7.92
N ILE A 79 5.74 -12.93 6.74
CA ILE A 79 4.72 -11.93 6.36
C ILE A 79 3.48 -12.64 5.78
N VAL A 80 2.34 -12.47 6.48
CA VAL A 80 1.02 -12.93 6.03
C VAL A 80 0.58 -12.12 4.81
N ASP A 81 0.68 -10.79 4.92
CA ASP A 81 0.38 -9.80 3.89
C ASP A 81 1.03 -8.46 4.29
N ASP A 82 1.25 -7.58 3.33
CA ASP A 82 1.49 -6.15 3.60
C ASP A 82 0.18 -5.36 3.52
N ALA A 83 0.06 -4.32 4.34
CA ALA A 83 -1.16 -3.54 4.45
C ALA A 83 -0.87 -2.07 4.73
N VAL A 84 -1.72 -1.19 4.20
CA VAL A 84 -1.81 0.20 4.64
C VAL A 84 -2.89 0.28 5.70
N VAL A 85 -2.54 0.81 6.86
CA VAL A 85 -3.48 1.02 7.97
C VAL A 85 -3.53 2.51 8.28
N THR A 86 -4.74 3.06 8.21
CA THR A 86 -5.07 4.44 8.58
C THR A 86 -5.76 4.44 9.92
N LYS A 87 -5.18 5.14 10.90
CA LYS A 87 -5.86 5.40 12.18
C LYS A 87 -6.88 6.52 11.95
N LEU A 88 -8.17 6.20 11.97
CA LEU A 88 -9.22 7.19 11.76
C LEU A 88 -9.48 7.98 13.05
N ALA A 89 -9.56 7.26 14.16
CA ALA A 89 -9.72 7.81 15.50
C ALA A 89 -9.08 6.87 16.54
N ASP A 90 -9.30 7.15 17.81
CA ASP A 90 -8.96 6.18 18.84
C ASP A 90 -9.82 4.93 18.71
N ASN A 91 -9.15 3.78 18.63
CA ASN A 91 -9.79 2.49 18.46
C ASN A 91 -10.66 2.35 17.19
N GLU A 92 -10.37 3.12 16.14
CA GLU A 92 -11.04 3.03 14.83
C GLU A 92 -10.00 3.14 13.71
N TYR A 93 -9.98 2.13 12.82
CA TYR A 93 -8.96 1.96 11.80
C TYR A 93 -9.55 1.52 10.47
N HIS A 94 -9.06 2.13 9.39
CA HIS A 94 -9.26 1.65 8.03
C HIS A 94 -8.02 0.87 7.58
N VAL A 95 -8.22 -0.29 6.96
CA VAL A 95 -7.12 -1.12 6.48
C VAL A 95 -7.33 -1.44 5.02
N VAL A 96 -6.27 -1.34 4.23
CA VAL A 96 -6.21 -1.79 2.84
C VAL A 96 -5.16 -2.90 2.73
N SER A 97 -5.58 -4.10 2.35
CA SER A 97 -4.73 -5.28 2.18
C SER A 97 -4.77 -5.82 0.76
N ASN A 98 -3.87 -6.74 0.42
CA ASN A 98 -3.77 -7.25 -0.94
C ASN A 98 -4.97 -8.14 -1.32
N GLY A 99 -5.59 -7.84 -2.46
CA GLY A 99 -6.69 -8.64 -3.02
C GLY A 99 -6.35 -10.12 -3.22
N ALA A 100 -5.12 -10.43 -3.61
CA ALA A 100 -4.68 -11.82 -3.82
C ALA A 100 -4.56 -12.61 -2.52
N CYS A 101 -4.44 -11.92 -1.38
CA CYS A 101 -4.29 -12.52 -0.05
C CYS A 101 -5.62 -12.65 0.69
N LEU A 102 -6.75 -12.23 0.12
CA LEU A 102 -8.06 -12.14 0.79
C LEU A 102 -8.40 -13.38 1.63
N ASP A 103 -8.44 -14.57 1.02
CA ASP A 103 -8.87 -15.79 1.72
C ASP A 103 -7.92 -16.16 2.88
N LYS A 104 -6.62 -15.86 2.71
CA LYS A 104 -5.61 -16.13 3.72
C LYS A 104 -5.69 -15.12 4.86
N VAL A 105 -5.77 -13.83 4.55
CA VAL A 105 -5.96 -12.76 5.53
C VAL A 105 -7.25 -12.99 6.31
N MET A 106 -8.34 -13.41 5.66
CA MET A 106 -9.58 -13.72 6.37
C MET A 106 -9.40 -14.81 7.43
N LYS A 107 -8.79 -15.94 7.05
CA LYS A 107 -8.52 -17.05 7.99
C LYS A 107 -7.59 -16.61 9.13
N TYR A 108 -6.57 -15.83 8.81
CA TYR A 108 -5.64 -15.27 9.78
C TYR A 108 -6.36 -14.35 10.78
N MET A 109 -7.14 -13.39 10.31
CA MET A 109 -7.86 -12.42 11.15
C MET A 109 -8.86 -13.12 12.08
N TYR A 110 -9.65 -14.08 11.58
CA TYR A 110 -10.56 -14.86 12.44
C TYR A 110 -9.82 -15.63 13.54
N LYS A 111 -8.64 -16.19 13.21
CA LYS A 111 -7.81 -16.90 14.19
C LYS A 111 -7.27 -15.96 15.26
N GLU A 112 -6.73 -14.80 14.88
CA GLU A 112 -6.17 -13.85 15.83
C GLU A 112 -7.25 -13.18 16.70
N LEU A 113 -8.44 -12.90 16.13
CA LEU A 113 -9.58 -12.35 16.87
C LEU A 113 -10.11 -13.31 17.94
N ALA A 114 -9.97 -14.62 17.75
CA ALA A 114 -10.39 -15.61 18.74
C ALA A 114 -9.60 -15.53 20.06
N ALA A 115 -8.44 -14.85 20.06
CA ALA A 115 -7.66 -14.58 21.28
C ALA A 115 -8.17 -13.37 22.09
N PHE A 116 -9.15 -12.62 21.57
CA PHE A 116 -9.70 -11.44 22.20
C PHE A 116 -11.11 -11.70 22.76
N PRO A 117 -11.52 -10.99 23.83
CA PRO A 117 -12.89 -11.09 24.35
C PRO A 117 -13.92 -10.83 23.25
N ARG A 118 -14.98 -11.64 23.23
CA ARG A 118 -16.04 -11.50 22.23
C ARG A 118 -16.63 -10.09 22.26
N GLY A 119 -16.63 -9.41 21.12
CA GLY A 119 -17.18 -8.06 20.96
C GLY A 119 -16.23 -6.91 21.33
N SER A 120 -15.00 -7.19 21.80
CA SER A 120 -14.02 -6.12 22.08
C SER A 120 -13.35 -5.56 20.82
N VAL A 121 -13.38 -6.32 19.73
CA VAL A 121 -12.89 -5.92 18.40
C VAL A 121 -13.95 -6.31 17.36
N ARG A 122 -14.45 -5.33 16.61
CA ARG A 122 -15.24 -5.52 15.41
C ARG A 122 -14.33 -5.38 14.21
N TRP A 123 -14.27 -6.41 13.38
CA TRP A 123 -13.55 -6.40 12.11
C TRP A 123 -14.51 -6.78 10.99
N GLU A 124 -14.56 -5.95 9.95
CA GLU A 124 -15.44 -6.13 8.80
C GLU A 124 -14.70 -5.82 7.51
N ILE A 125 -14.89 -6.67 6.51
CA ILE A 125 -14.51 -6.36 5.12
C ILE A 125 -15.57 -5.43 4.54
N LEU A 126 -15.14 -4.42 3.78
CA LEU A 126 -16.00 -3.46 3.10
C LEU A 126 -16.13 -3.87 1.62
N PRO A 127 -17.15 -4.66 1.23
CA PRO A 127 -17.24 -5.19 -0.12
C PRO A 127 -17.72 -4.12 -1.11
N ASN A 128 -17.35 -4.29 -2.39
CA ASN A 128 -17.86 -3.50 -3.52
C ASN A 128 -17.64 -1.98 -3.34
N ARG A 129 -16.43 -1.61 -2.94
CA ARG A 129 -16.00 -0.22 -2.75
C ARG A 129 -14.88 0.11 -3.74
N ALA A 130 -14.99 1.24 -4.40
CA ALA A 130 -13.94 1.73 -5.27
C ALA A 130 -12.74 2.21 -4.44
N LEU A 131 -11.54 1.98 -4.97
CA LEU A 131 -10.30 2.56 -4.49
C LEU A 131 -9.48 2.99 -5.71
N ILE A 132 -9.17 4.28 -5.78
CA ILE A 132 -8.47 4.87 -6.93
C ILE A 132 -7.20 5.53 -6.42
N ALA A 133 -6.09 5.31 -7.12
CA ALA A 133 -4.84 6.01 -6.87
C ALA A 133 -4.53 6.98 -8.01
N VAL A 134 -4.32 8.24 -7.68
CA VAL A 134 -3.85 9.29 -8.60
C VAL A 134 -2.38 9.55 -8.27
N GLN A 135 -1.48 9.27 -9.21
CA GLN A 135 -0.04 9.20 -8.96
C GLN A 135 0.73 10.02 -9.99
N GLY A 136 1.72 10.79 -9.54
CA GLY A 136 2.58 11.66 -10.33
C GLY A 136 2.66 13.09 -9.77
N PRO A 137 3.62 13.92 -10.22
CA PRO A 137 3.81 15.29 -9.76
C PRO A 137 2.58 16.19 -9.90
N ASP A 138 1.72 15.97 -10.89
CA ASP A 138 0.51 16.77 -11.13
C ASP A 138 -0.69 16.33 -10.27
N SER A 139 -0.56 15.23 -9.51
CA SER A 139 -1.64 14.64 -8.72
C SER A 139 -2.24 15.62 -7.70
N ARG A 140 -1.40 16.41 -7.02
CA ARG A 140 -1.85 17.42 -6.04
C ARG A 140 -2.72 18.49 -6.70
N GLN A 141 -2.39 18.92 -7.91
CA GLN A 141 -3.16 19.91 -8.63
C GLN A 141 -4.52 19.34 -9.05
N LEU A 142 -4.55 18.12 -9.59
CA LEU A 142 -5.80 17.42 -9.92
C LEU A 142 -6.73 17.28 -8.71
N ILE A 143 -6.19 16.86 -7.55
CA ILE A 143 -6.98 16.77 -6.31
C ILE A 143 -7.52 18.14 -5.89
N ARG A 144 -6.72 19.21 -6.01
CA ARG A 144 -7.15 20.58 -5.71
C ARG A 144 -8.33 21.01 -6.59
N ASP A 145 -8.27 20.71 -7.88
CA ASP A 145 -9.29 21.15 -8.84
C ASP A 145 -10.63 20.46 -8.61
N VAL A 146 -10.60 19.19 -8.20
CA VAL A 146 -11.80 18.42 -7.85
C VAL A 146 -12.16 18.48 -6.36
N LEU A 147 -11.50 19.26 -5.52
CA LEU A 147 -11.90 19.42 -4.13
C LEU A 147 -13.23 20.21 -4.05
N SER A 148 -14.21 19.70 -3.30
CA SER A 148 -15.47 20.42 -3.09
C SER A 148 -15.23 21.68 -2.24
N PRO A 149 -15.97 22.79 -2.45
CA PRO A 149 -15.97 23.93 -1.54
C PRO A 149 -16.24 23.55 -0.07
N ASP A 150 -17.02 22.49 0.16
CA ASP A 150 -17.30 21.93 1.50
C ASP A 150 -16.04 21.37 2.19
N SER A 151 -14.96 21.16 1.46
CA SER A 151 -13.67 20.68 1.96
C SER A 151 -12.54 21.69 1.78
N SER A 152 -12.89 22.97 1.52
CA SER A 152 -11.93 24.07 1.32
C SER A 152 -11.00 24.35 2.51
N VAL A 153 -11.32 23.82 3.70
CA VAL A 153 -10.46 23.93 4.88
C VAL A 153 -9.19 23.07 4.76
N LEU A 154 -9.20 22.05 3.89
CA LEU A 154 -8.04 21.19 3.69
C LEU A 154 -6.95 21.92 2.87
N ASP A 155 -5.88 22.32 3.56
CA ASP A 155 -4.67 22.86 2.95
C ASP A 155 -3.79 21.72 2.40
N LEU A 156 -3.88 21.46 1.09
CA LEU A 156 -3.11 20.42 0.41
C LEU A 156 -1.59 20.67 0.43
N ASP A 157 -1.14 21.90 0.70
CA ASP A 157 0.30 22.21 0.79
C ASP A 157 0.88 21.79 2.13
N LYS A 158 0.03 21.67 3.16
CA LYS A 158 0.38 21.13 4.49
C LYS A 158 -0.09 19.68 4.68
N PHE A 159 -0.73 19.09 3.67
CA PHE A 159 -1.18 17.71 3.72
C PHE A 159 -0.06 16.77 3.28
N TYR A 160 0.84 16.40 4.20
CA TYR A 160 2.05 15.64 3.89
C TYR A 160 1.78 14.14 3.65
N PHE A 161 2.75 13.44 3.04
CA PHE A 161 2.76 11.98 2.93
C PHE A 161 2.48 11.32 4.29
N GLY A 162 1.65 10.28 4.32
CA GLY A 162 1.19 9.66 5.56
C GLY A 162 -0.10 10.28 6.11
N SER A 163 -0.54 11.44 5.60
CA SER A 163 -1.78 12.07 6.06
C SER A 163 -3.01 11.50 5.36
N ALA A 164 -4.11 11.46 6.10
CA ALA A 164 -5.44 11.17 5.60
C ALA A 164 -6.42 12.30 5.98
N ALA A 165 -7.51 12.46 5.23
CA ALA A 165 -8.58 13.40 5.54
C ALA A 165 -9.92 12.90 4.98
N TRP A 166 -11.00 13.24 5.66
CA TRP A 166 -12.35 13.13 5.11
C TRP A 166 -12.64 14.35 4.24
N VAL A 167 -12.98 14.12 2.97
CA VAL A 167 -13.25 15.19 2.02
C VAL A 167 -14.47 14.89 1.16
N LYS A 168 -15.14 15.95 0.70
CA LYS A 168 -16.06 15.90 -0.44
C LYS A 168 -15.31 16.31 -1.69
N LEU A 169 -15.55 15.59 -2.77
CA LEU A 169 -14.99 15.90 -4.08
C LEU A 169 -16.09 16.35 -5.04
N LYS A 170 -15.73 17.12 -6.06
CA LYS A 170 -16.60 17.42 -7.18
C LYS A 170 -16.72 16.18 -8.06
N ARG A 171 -17.92 15.97 -8.57
CA ARG A 171 -18.24 15.05 -9.68
C ARG A 171 -18.52 15.87 -10.93
N SER A 172 -18.57 15.21 -12.08
CA SER A 172 -18.94 15.83 -13.36
C SER A 172 -20.18 16.74 -13.21
N GLY A 173 -20.08 17.94 -13.77
CA GLY A 173 -21.06 19.02 -13.59
C GLY A 173 -20.94 19.77 -12.25
N GLY A 174 -19.82 19.63 -11.52
CA GLY A 174 -19.48 20.42 -10.34
C GLY A 174 -20.19 20.04 -9.03
N ARG A 175 -20.99 18.96 -9.03
CA ARG A 175 -21.77 18.54 -7.84
C ARG A 175 -20.90 17.81 -6.83
N PRO A 176 -21.02 18.06 -5.51
CA PRO A 176 -20.23 17.34 -4.51
C PRO A 176 -20.59 15.85 -4.46
N THR A 177 -19.68 15.04 -3.93
CA THR A 177 -19.95 13.65 -3.55
C THR A 177 -21.03 13.60 -2.46
N PRO A 178 -21.93 12.59 -2.51
CA PRO A 178 -23.03 12.49 -1.55
C PRO A 178 -22.55 12.17 -0.12
N TYR A 179 -21.34 11.63 0.03
CA TYR A 179 -20.69 11.30 1.30
C TYR A 179 -19.20 11.66 1.23
N ASP A 180 -18.53 11.59 2.37
CA ASP A 180 -17.11 11.90 2.49
C ASP A 180 -16.26 10.74 1.98
N ILE A 181 -15.20 11.09 1.26
CA ILE A 181 -14.20 10.20 0.71
C ILE A 181 -12.98 10.27 1.62
N LEU A 182 -12.42 9.11 1.96
CA LEU A 182 -11.15 9.07 2.68
C LEU A 182 -10.03 9.32 1.67
N LEU A 183 -9.50 10.54 1.67
CA LEU A 183 -8.33 10.94 0.89
C LEU A 183 -7.08 10.63 1.70
N SER A 184 -6.12 9.92 1.13
CA SER A 184 -4.82 9.65 1.75
C SER A 184 -3.70 10.06 0.81
N ARG A 185 -2.71 10.85 1.26
CA ARG A 185 -1.55 11.19 0.43
C ARG A 185 -0.48 10.14 0.56
N GLY A 186 -0.22 9.42 -0.54
CA GLY A 186 0.62 8.24 -0.61
C GLY A 186 0.45 7.51 -1.94
N GLY A 187 1.12 6.36 -2.04
CA GLY A 187 0.90 5.46 -3.16
C GLY A 187 2.01 4.45 -3.39
N TYR A 188 1.87 3.72 -4.48
CA TYR A 188 2.65 2.53 -4.80
C TYR A 188 3.47 2.68 -6.09
N THR A 189 3.96 3.90 -6.36
CA THR A 189 4.69 4.23 -7.59
C THR A 189 6.05 4.90 -7.35
N GLY A 190 6.31 5.36 -6.12
CA GLY A 190 7.48 6.19 -5.80
C GLY A 190 7.34 7.66 -6.22
N GLU A 191 6.24 8.03 -6.87
CA GLU A 191 5.87 9.43 -7.10
C GLU A 191 5.02 9.99 -5.95
N ASP A 192 4.82 11.32 -5.93
CA ASP A 192 3.75 11.91 -5.14
C ASP A 192 2.39 11.41 -5.63
N GLY A 193 1.39 11.41 -4.76
CA GLY A 193 0.10 10.88 -5.13
C GLY A 193 -0.88 10.77 -3.99
N PHE A 194 -2.11 10.41 -4.36
CA PHE A 194 -3.24 10.31 -3.47
C PHE A 194 -4.04 9.04 -3.75
N GLU A 195 -4.54 8.42 -2.70
CA GLU A 195 -5.53 7.36 -2.76
C GLU A 195 -6.88 7.86 -2.27
N LEU A 196 -7.93 7.45 -2.99
CA LEU A 196 -9.32 7.85 -2.78
C LEU A 196 -10.15 6.62 -2.46
N SER A 197 -10.49 6.44 -1.19
CA SER A 197 -11.37 5.35 -0.75
C SER A 197 -12.82 5.82 -0.71
N PHE A 198 -13.64 5.20 -1.56
CA PHE A 198 -15.08 5.44 -1.63
C PHE A 198 -15.86 4.47 -0.71
N ALA A 199 -15.21 4.01 0.37
CA ALA A 199 -15.73 2.93 1.21
C ALA A 199 -16.74 3.37 2.26
N TYR A 200 -16.69 4.64 2.70
CA TYR A 200 -17.44 5.14 3.85
C TYR A 200 -18.65 5.99 3.45
N GLY A 201 -19.62 5.34 2.81
CA GLY A 201 -21.00 5.79 2.86
C GLY A 201 -21.69 5.07 4.01
N ARG A 202 -21.85 5.71 5.18
CA ARG A 202 -22.53 5.13 6.35
C ARG A 202 -23.95 4.60 6.04
N ASP A 203 -24.56 5.09 4.96
CA ASP A 203 -25.95 4.79 4.61
C ASP A 203 -26.16 3.91 3.37
N GLN A 204 -25.12 3.35 2.73
CA GLN A 204 -25.29 2.88 1.34
C GLN A 204 -24.90 1.42 1.07
N LYS A 205 -25.95 0.67 0.67
CA LYS A 205 -25.92 -0.66 0.06
C LYS A 205 -25.10 -0.63 -1.25
N PHE A 206 -24.50 -1.79 -1.56
CA PHE A 206 -23.79 -2.20 -2.79
C PHE A 206 -23.79 -1.23 -4.00
N GLY A 207 -22.60 -0.97 -4.58
CA GLY A 207 -22.45 -0.43 -5.93
C GLY A 207 -22.40 1.09 -6.07
N VAL A 208 -22.83 1.87 -5.08
CA VAL A 208 -22.82 3.34 -5.19
C VAL A 208 -21.38 3.91 -5.26
N GLY A 209 -20.43 3.23 -4.63
CA GLY A 209 -19.01 3.61 -4.65
C GLY A 209 -18.43 3.77 -6.05
N TYR A 210 -18.73 2.86 -6.98
CA TYR A 210 -18.16 2.91 -8.33
C TYR A 210 -18.74 4.04 -9.19
N GLY A 211 -20.05 4.31 -9.08
CA GLY A 211 -20.68 5.42 -9.81
C GLY A 211 -20.22 6.79 -9.31
N VAL A 212 -20.07 6.93 -7.99
CA VAL A 212 -19.49 8.15 -7.38
C VAL A 212 -18.04 8.32 -7.80
N ALA A 213 -17.25 7.24 -7.78
CA ALA A 213 -15.85 7.26 -8.20
C ALA A 213 -15.71 7.63 -9.69
N ALA A 214 -16.50 7.02 -10.57
CA ALA A 214 -16.54 7.37 -11.99
C ALA A 214 -16.84 8.86 -12.18
N GLY A 215 -17.86 9.41 -11.50
CA GLY A 215 -18.19 10.83 -11.60
C GLY A 215 -17.08 11.76 -11.10
N VAL A 216 -16.29 11.36 -10.09
CA VAL A 216 -15.10 12.12 -9.65
C VAL A 216 -13.98 12.03 -10.69
N VAL A 217 -13.76 10.86 -11.28
CA VAL A 217 -12.77 10.66 -12.35
C VAL A 217 -13.11 11.48 -13.58
N ASP A 218 -14.39 11.52 -13.97
CA ASP A 218 -14.87 12.37 -15.06
C ASP A 218 -14.58 13.86 -14.76
N ALA A 219 -14.80 14.30 -13.52
CA ALA A 219 -14.45 15.66 -13.10
C ALA A 219 -12.93 15.95 -13.17
N MET A 220 -12.09 14.96 -12.87
CA MET A 220 -10.64 15.09 -13.02
C MET A 220 -10.24 15.25 -14.50
N PHE A 221 -10.84 14.45 -15.40
CA PHE A 221 -10.62 14.62 -16.83
C PHE A 221 -11.13 15.97 -17.36
N GLU A 222 -12.29 16.45 -16.88
CA GLU A 222 -12.81 17.78 -17.20
C GLU A 222 -11.88 18.91 -16.71
N SER A 223 -11.19 18.71 -15.58
CA SER A 223 -10.24 19.69 -15.04
C SER A 223 -8.88 19.73 -15.74
N ASP A 224 -8.57 18.77 -16.61
CA ASP A 224 -7.31 18.68 -17.34
C ASP A 224 -7.50 18.89 -18.86
N PRO A 225 -7.63 20.14 -19.33
CA PRO A 225 -7.89 20.43 -20.74
C PRO A 225 -6.73 20.05 -21.67
N LEU A 226 -5.54 19.80 -21.13
CA LEU A 226 -4.37 19.36 -21.90
C LEU A 226 -4.31 17.83 -22.06
N ALA A 227 -5.22 17.09 -21.41
CA ALA A 227 -5.30 15.62 -21.45
C ALA A 227 -3.96 14.92 -21.12
N LEU A 228 -3.23 15.48 -20.15
CA LEU A 228 -1.96 14.95 -19.64
C LEU A 228 -2.19 13.83 -18.61
N PHE A 229 -3.32 13.88 -17.90
CA PHE A 229 -3.85 12.88 -16.99
C PHE A 229 -4.54 11.75 -17.76
N LYS A 230 -4.08 10.52 -17.55
CA LYS A 230 -4.64 9.33 -18.20
C LYS A 230 -4.67 8.14 -17.26
N PRO A 231 -5.54 7.14 -17.53
CA PRO A 231 -5.48 5.91 -16.78
C PRO A 231 -4.25 5.09 -17.19
N ALA A 232 -3.65 4.41 -16.21
CA ALA A 232 -2.49 3.55 -16.38
C ALA A 232 -2.77 2.14 -15.84
N GLY A 233 -2.24 1.14 -16.54
CA GLY A 233 -2.47 -0.27 -16.23
C GLY A 233 -1.47 -0.87 -15.26
N LEU A 234 -1.72 -2.12 -14.85
CA LEU A 234 -0.88 -2.86 -13.91
C LEU A 234 0.59 -2.99 -14.36
N ALA A 235 0.85 -3.04 -15.66
CA ALA A 235 2.22 -3.19 -16.16
C ALA A 235 3.08 -1.95 -15.86
N ALA A 236 2.53 -0.74 -16.04
CA ALA A 236 3.21 0.50 -15.67
C ALA A 236 3.43 0.55 -14.15
N ARG A 237 2.41 0.21 -13.36
CA ARG A 237 2.51 0.13 -11.90
C ARG A 237 3.62 -0.80 -11.42
N ASP A 238 3.74 -1.99 -12.02
CA ASP A 238 4.76 -2.98 -11.67
C ASP A 238 6.19 -2.46 -11.96
N SER A 239 6.37 -1.68 -13.02
CA SER A 239 7.67 -1.04 -13.28
C SER A 239 7.99 0.10 -12.29
N LEU A 240 7.02 0.97 -12.00
CA LEU A 240 7.18 2.12 -11.10
C LEU A 240 7.52 1.67 -9.66
N ARG A 241 6.75 0.72 -9.13
CA ARG A 241 6.96 0.17 -7.78
C ARG A 241 8.32 -0.51 -7.65
N LEU A 242 8.80 -1.16 -8.72
CA LEU A 242 10.07 -1.88 -8.71
C LEU A 242 11.24 -0.88 -8.63
N GLU A 243 11.18 0.21 -9.40
CA GLU A 243 12.15 1.31 -9.31
C GLU A 243 12.13 1.98 -7.94
N ALA A 244 10.96 2.13 -7.33
CA ALA A 244 10.79 2.65 -5.98
C ALA A 244 11.21 1.64 -4.87
N GLY A 245 11.59 0.42 -5.24
CA GLY A 245 11.96 -0.62 -4.30
C GLY A 245 10.80 -1.15 -3.45
N MET A 246 9.54 -0.98 -3.87
CA MET A 246 8.37 -1.45 -3.12
C MET A 246 8.11 -2.95 -3.34
N CYS A 247 7.73 -3.64 -2.26
CA CYS A 247 7.48 -5.09 -2.26
C CYS A 247 6.12 -5.43 -2.85
N LEU A 248 6.04 -6.55 -3.57
CA LEU A 248 4.80 -7.18 -3.99
C LEU A 248 4.66 -8.56 -3.34
N TYR A 249 3.54 -8.79 -2.66
CA TYR A 249 3.24 -10.10 -2.07
C TYR A 249 3.25 -11.23 -3.10
N GLY A 250 3.87 -12.36 -2.75
CA GLY A 250 4.04 -13.52 -3.61
C GLY A 250 5.19 -13.41 -4.61
N GLN A 251 5.83 -12.23 -4.73
CA GLN A 251 7.05 -12.04 -5.51
C GLN A 251 8.25 -11.68 -4.63
N ASP A 252 8.10 -10.63 -3.82
CA ASP A 252 9.18 -10.07 -3.00
C ASP A 252 9.10 -10.47 -1.53
N ILE A 253 7.89 -10.76 -1.06
CA ILE A 253 7.58 -11.13 0.32
C ILE A 253 6.55 -12.25 0.32
N ASN A 254 6.60 -13.10 1.34
CA ASN A 254 5.69 -14.23 1.51
C ASN A 254 5.67 -14.69 2.98
N ASP A 255 4.95 -15.79 3.24
CA ASP A 255 4.76 -16.40 4.56
C ASP A 255 6.07 -16.88 5.22
N GLU A 256 7.17 -16.95 4.48
CA GLU A 256 8.50 -17.37 4.97
C GLU A 256 9.50 -16.21 5.10
N THR A 257 9.14 -15.03 4.62
CA THR A 257 10.03 -13.86 4.59
C THR A 257 9.75 -12.96 5.78
N THR A 258 10.76 -12.64 6.58
CA THR A 258 10.59 -11.67 7.68
C THR A 258 10.69 -10.22 7.18
N PRO A 259 10.16 -9.23 7.93
CA PRO A 259 10.34 -7.82 7.59
C PRO A 259 11.82 -7.41 7.47
N VAL A 260 12.72 -8.03 8.23
CA VAL A 260 14.16 -7.70 8.16
C VAL A 260 14.80 -8.28 6.91
N GLU A 261 14.42 -9.48 6.50
CA GLU A 261 14.84 -10.09 5.22
C GLU A 261 14.30 -9.29 4.03
N ALA A 262 13.08 -8.76 4.13
CA ALA A 262 12.44 -7.96 3.08
C ALA A 262 13.00 -6.53 2.92
N SER A 263 13.96 -6.12 3.76
CA SER A 263 14.42 -4.72 3.88
C SER A 263 13.29 -3.77 4.30
N LEU A 264 12.37 -4.26 5.12
CA LEU A 264 11.20 -3.56 5.67
C LEU A 264 11.32 -3.28 7.18
N SER A 265 12.51 -3.36 7.79
CA SER A 265 12.68 -3.11 9.24
C SER A 265 12.14 -1.76 9.72
N TRP A 266 11.94 -0.80 8.80
CA TRP A 266 11.36 0.51 9.07
C TRP A 266 9.86 0.46 9.45
N VAL A 267 9.13 -0.61 9.12
CA VAL A 267 7.72 -0.79 9.55
C VAL A 267 7.60 -1.15 11.05
N ILE A 268 8.71 -1.58 11.67
CA ILE A 268 8.77 -1.94 13.09
C ILE A 268 9.07 -0.66 13.89
N SER A 269 8.07 -0.19 14.62
CA SER A 269 8.17 1.06 15.39
C SER A 269 9.28 0.98 16.45
N PRO A 270 10.05 2.06 16.70
CA PRO A 270 11.20 2.04 17.60
C PRO A 270 10.91 1.44 18.98
N GLU A 271 9.79 1.79 19.59
CA GLU A 271 9.34 1.26 20.87
C GLU A 271 9.08 -0.25 20.81
N ARG A 272 8.51 -0.73 19.70
CA ARG A 272 8.19 -2.16 19.48
C ARG A 272 9.43 -3.01 19.27
N ARG A 273 10.56 -2.41 18.85
CA ARG A 273 11.86 -3.11 18.77
C ARG A 273 12.40 -3.52 20.13
N VAL A 274 11.95 -2.85 21.19
CA VAL A 274 12.33 -3.12 22.58
C VAL A 274 11.27 -3.95 23.28
N THR A 275 10.00 -3.56 23.16
CA THR A 275 8.90 -4.21 23.90
C THR A 275 8.36 -5.48 23.25
N GLY A 276 8.54 -5.64 21.94
CA GLY A 276 7.97 -6.77 21.21
C GLY A 276 6.45 -6.84 21.29
N GLY A 277 5.92 -8.01 21.64
CA GLY A 277 4.48 -8.25 21.83
C GLY A 277 3.67 -8.38 20.54
N PHE A 278 4.30 -8.28 19.36
CA PHE A 278 3.69 -8.63 18.08
C PHE A 278 4.05 -10.05 17.66
N ASN A 279 3.25 -10.63 16.78
CA ASN A 279 3.50 -11.96 16.23
C ASN A 279 4.89 -12.05 15.58
N GLY A 280 5.70 -13.02 16.03
CA GLY A 280 7.07 -13.23 15.53
C GLY A 280 8.14 -12.30 16.11
N ALA A 281 7.82 -11.49 17.13
CA ALA A 281 8.79 -10.58 17.76
C ALA A 281 10.09 -11.28 18.21
N GLU A 282 9.98 -12.46 18.82
CA GLU A 282 11.14 -13.26 19.30
C GLU A 282 12.09 -13.69 18.17
N ILE A 283 11.60 -13.74 16.94
CA ILE A 283 12.40 -14.08 15.76
C ILE A 283 12.93 -12.80 15.10
N ILE A 284 12.06 -11.80 14.94
CA ILE A 284 12.32 -10.58 14.18
C ILE A 284 13.24 -9.62 14.93
N ILE A 285 13.05 -9.42 16.24
CA ILE A 285 13.85 -8.45 17.01
C ILE A 285 15.34 -8.80 17.00
N PRO A 286 15.76 -10.05 17.26
CA PRO A 286 17.17 -10.43 17.16
C PRO A 286 17.78 -10.21 15.76
N GLN A 287 16.97 -10.29 14.69
CA GLN A 287 17.44 -10.07 13.31
C GLN A 287 17.77 -8.60 13.03
N LEU A 288 17.23 -7.65 13.78
CA LEU A 288 17.43 -6.21 13.56
C LEU A 288 18.88 -5.78 13.72
N THR A 289 19.61 -6.44 14.63
CA THR A 289 21.02 -6.18 14.86
C THR A 289 21.84 -7.08 13.92
N PRO A 290 22.64 -6.51 12.99
CA PRO A 290 23.48 -7.31 12.11
C PRO A 290 24.52 -8.13 12.88
N GLN A 291 24.97 -9.24 12.29
CA GLN A 291 26.00 -10.12 12.87
C GLN A 291 27.32 -9.38 13.16
N SER A 292 27.70 -8.39 12.34
CA SER A 292 28.88 -7.56 12.57
C SER A 292 28.81 -6.69 13.82
N LYS A 293 27.62 -6.49 14.36
CA LYS A 293 27.36 -5.78 15.60
C LYS A 293 26.95 -6.72 16.74
N GLY A 294 27.23 -8.02 16.60
CA GLY A 294 26.93 -9.05 17.61
C GLY A 294 25.47 -9.49 17.69
N GLY A 295 24.63 -9.13 16.70
CA GLY A 295 23.24 -9.59 16.64
C GLY A 295 23.04 -10.84 15.80
N LYS A 296 21.80 -11.35 15.72
CA LYS A 296 21.49 -12.54 14.90
C LYS A 296 21.60 -12.24 13.40
N GLY A 297 21.27 -11.01 13.00
CA GLY A 297 21.19 -10.59 11.60
C GLY A 297 20.23 -11.45 10.77
N VAL A 298 20.40 -11.42 9.46
CA VAL A 298 19.68 -12.27 8.51
C VAL A 298 20.67 -12.94 7.56
N GLU A 299 20.37 -14.18 7.17
CA GLU A 299 21.19 -14.94 6.22
C GLU A 299 20.88 -14.58 4.77
N ARG A 300 19.75 -13.91 4.52
CA ARG A 300 19.32 -13.46 3.20
C ARG A 300 18.60 -12.11 3.31
N ARG A 301 18.69 -11.28 2.27
CA ARG A 301 18.05 -9.97 2.22
C ARG A 301 17.62 -9.59 0.81
N ARG A 302 16.47 -8.93 0.70
CA ARG A 302 15.96 -8.35 -0.54
C ARG A 302 16.80 -7.14 -0.95
N VAL A 303 17.31 -7.18 -2.17
CA VAL A 303 18.14 -6.13 -2.78
C VAL A 303 17.67 -5.82 -4.21
N GLY A 304 17.99 -4.62 -4.69
CA GLY A 304 17.83 -4.25 -6.09
C GLY A 304 19.06 -4.67 -6.91
N LEU A 305 18.83 -5.12 -8.15
CA LEU A 305 19.89 -5.54 -9.06
C LEU A 305 19.88 -4.72 -10.35
N LEU A 306 21.05 -4.21 -10.74
CA LEU A 306 21.30 -3.65 -12.06
C LEU A 306 21.78 -4.77 -12.99
N VAL A 307 20.96 -5.10 -13.99
CA VAL A 307 21.27 -6.14 -14.98
C VAL A 307 21.57 -5.48 -16.33
N PRO A 308 22.76 -5.68 -16.93
CA PRO A 308 23.08 -5.12 -18.24
C PRO A 308 22.16 -5.66 -19.35
N SER A 309 21.81 -4.77 -20.29
CA SER A 309 20.73 -4.93 -21.27
C SER A 309 20.79 -6.17 -22.18
N ARG A 310 21.93 -6.87 -22.29
CA ARG A 310 22.09 -8.06 -23.15
C ARG A 310 21.59 -9.38 -22.53
N ALA A 311 21.20 -9.40 -21.26
CA ALA A 311 20.84 -10.64 -20.56
C ALA A 311 19.33 -10.99 -20.56
N GLY A 312 18.45 -10.15 -21.13
CA GLY A 312 17.03 -10.49 -21.27
C GLY A 312 16.31 -10.79 -19.94
N CYS A 313 16.65 -10.08 -18.86
CA CYS A 313 15.96 -10.26 -17.58
C CYS A 313 14.55 -9.66 -17.64
N ARG A 314 13.52 -10.49 -17.41
CA ARG A 314 12.17 -10.03 -17.13
C ARG A 314 12.17 -9.31 -15.78
N ALA A 315 11.44 -8.19 -15.65
CA ALA A 315 11.35 -7.39 -14.42
C ALA A 315 11.11 -8.23 -13.14
N ARG A 316 10.35 -9.33 -13.25
CA ARG A 316 10.10 -10.32 -12.19
C ARG A 316 11.33 -11.09 -11.66
N ARG A 317 12.53 -10.84 -12.18
CA ARG A 317 13.81 -11.41 -11.68
C ARG A 317 14.82 -10.34 -11.25
N CYS A 318 14.46 -9.05 -11.32
CA CYS A 318 15.37 -7.95 -10.96
C CYS A 318 15.26 -7.54 -9.48
N SER A 319 14.28 -8.08 -8.74
CA SER A 319 14.26 -8.11 -7.28
C SER A 319 14.42 -9.56 -6.80
N GLY A 320 15.21 -9.76 -5.75
CA GLY A 320 15.43 -11.09 -5.20
C GLY A 320 15.92 -11.01 -3.77
N ILE A 321 15.51 -11.98 -2.95
CA ILE A 321 16.08 -12.22 -1.64
C ILE A 321 17.35 -13.07 -1.85
N LEU A 322 18.51 -12.45 -1.69
CA LEU A 322 19.82 -13.09 -1.91
C LEU A 322 20.50 -13.41 -0.59
N PRO A 323 21.39 -14.43 -0.54
CA PRO A 323 22.23 -14.68 0.63
C PRO A 323 22.97 -13.40 1.05
N TRP A 324 22.80 -13.00 2.30
CA TRP A 324 23.39 -11.83 2.91
C TRP A 324 24.66 -12.22 3.64
N ALA A 325 25.71 -12.54 2.88
CA ALA A 325 27.06 -12.62 3.40
C ALA A 325 27.68 -11.22 3.35
N MET A 326 28.15 -10.70 4.49
CA MET A 326 28.94 -9.47 4.52
C MET A 326 30.24 -9.68 3.74
N SER A 327 30.27 -9.29 2.48
CA SER A 327 31.53 -9.11 1.77
C SER A 327 31.35 -8.27 0.50
N ASN A 328 32.29 -7.35 0.31
CA ASN A 328 32.62 -6.66 -0.94
C ASN A 328 33.12 -7.61 -2.05
N THR A 329 32.70 -8.87 -2.05
CA THR A 329 33.11 -9.87 -3.03
C THR A 329 31.85 -10.47 -3.64
N GLY A 330 31.75 -10.37 -4.96
CA GLY A 330 30.54 -10.57 -5.75
C GLY A 330 29.69 -11.76 -5.31
N CYS A 331 28.37 -11.54 -5.31
CA CYS A 331 27.37 -12.56 -5.09
C CYS A 331 27.60 -13.72 -6.09
N THR A 332 28.11 -14.85 -5.61
CA THR A 332 28.56 -16.01 -6.41
C THR A 332 27.44 -16.73 -7.17
N ARG A 333 26.19 -16.24 -7.11
CA ARG A 333 25.04 -16.75 -7.88
C ARG A 333 24.48 -15.78 -8.91
N LEU A 334 25.04 -14.57 -9.02
CA LEU A 334 24.66 -13.64 -10.08
C LEU A 334 25.59 -13.83 -11.27
N ALA A 335 25.06 -13.68 -12.49
CA ALA A 335 25.91 -13.57 -13.67
C ALA A 335 26.95 -12.46 -13.42
N PRO A 336 28.22 -12.64 -13.84
CA PRO A 336 29.34 -11.74 -13.49
C PRO A 336 29.12 -10.25 -13.84
N SER A 337 28.06 -9.95 -14.60
CA SER A 337 27.68 -8.61 -15.05
C SER A 337 26.65 -7.89 -14.16
N CYS A 338 26.01 -8.54 -13.19
CA CYS A 338 25.01 -7.90 -12.33
C CYS A 338 25.68 -7.11 -11.19
N ARG A 339 25.19 -5.89 -10.92
CA ARG A 339 25.65 -5.06 -9.80
C ARG A 339 24.54 -4.85 -8.77
N LEU A 340 24.91 -4.80 -7.49
CA LEU A 340 24.01 -4.37 -6.41
C LEU A 340 23.74 -2.87 -6.53
N MET A 341 22.48 -2.48 -6.29
CA MET A 341 22.05 -1.08 -6.32
C MET A 341 22.16 -0.42 -4.94
#